data_AF-A0A7X4JNW2-F1
#
_entry.id   AF-A0A7X4JNW2-F1
#
_cell.length_a   1.000
_cell.length_b   1.000
_cell.length_c   1.000
_cell.angle_alpha   90.00
_cell.angle_beta   90.00
_cell.angle_gamma   90.00
#
_symmetry.space_group_name_H-M   'P 1'
#
loop_
_entity.id
_entity.type
_entity.pdbx_description
1 polymer ?
#
loop_
_entity_poly.entity_id
_entity_poly.type
_entity_poly.pdbx_seq_one_letter_code
_entity_poly.pdbx_strand_id
1 'polypeptide(L)'
;IKDTPDIRNFFKDPDFQTLIQDAAALSEFVMLVREGPSVQTRRPEDVNRDGVVNIQDLTFVSTHFGKIGKRSADVNGDGVVNIIDLTLVAGAI
;
A
#
# COMPACT_ATOMS: atom_id res chain seq x y z
N ILE A 1 -6.50 13.99 -24.10
CA ILE A 1 -7.13 12.71 -24.52
C ILE A 1 -8.15 13.07 -25.60
N LYS A 2 -8.00 12.59 -26.83
CA LYS A 2 -8.89 12.98 -27.94
C LYS A 2 -10.30 12.43 -27.68
N ASP A 3 -11.30 13.28 -27.79
CA ASP A 3 -12.71 12.99 -27.49
C ASP A 3 -13.35 12.20 -28.65
N THR A 4 -12.96 10.92 -28.81
CA THR A 4 -13.45 10.04 -29.87
C THR A 4 -14.75 9.33 -29.45
N PRO A 5 -15.62 8.97 -30.42
CA PRO A 5 -16.85 8.22 -30.15
C PRO A 5 -16.65 6.95 -29.33
N ASP A 6 -15.51 6.26 -29.54
CA ASP A 6 -15.16 5.02 -28.85
C ASP A 6 -14.98 5.22 -27.34
N ILE A 7 -14.34 6.33 -26.95
CA ILE A 7 -14.12 6.67 -25.54
C ILE A 7 -15.45 7.04 -24.86
N ARG A 8 -16.33 7.79 -25.55
CA ARG A 8 -17.67 8.10 -25.01
C ARG A 8 -18.54 6.87 -24.83
N ASN A 9 -18.44 5.90 -25.71
CA ASN A 9 -19.22 4.66 -25.60
C ASN A 9 -18.68 3.76 -24.49
N PHE A 10 -17.36 3.73 -24.30
CA PHE A 10 -16.74 3.06 -23.15
C PHE A 10 -17.24 3.62 -21.81
N PHE A 11 -17.34 4.96 -21.67
CA PHE A 11 -17.89 5.59 -20.46
C PHE A 11 -19.41 5.36 -20.27
N LYS A 12 -20.13 4.78 -21.23
CA LYS A 12 -21.56 4.45 -21.09
C LYS A 12 -21.80 2.99 -20.74
N ASP A 13 -20.75 2.18 -20.69
CA ASP A 13 -20.86 0.76 -20.36
C ASP A 13 -21.33 0.59 -18.90
N PRO A 14 -22.41 -0.16 -18.63
CA PRO A 14 -22.91 -0.39 -17.28
C PRO A 14 -21.90 -1.08 -16.35
N ASP A 15 -21.04 -1.94 -16.89
CA ASP A 15 -20.01 -2.64 -16.13
C ASP A 15 -18.91 -1.64 -15.73
N PHE A 16 -18.53 -0.74 -16.64
CA PHE A 16 -17.59 0.34 -16.32
C PHE A 16 -18.17 1.30 -15.27
N GLN A 17 -19.46 1.66 -15.39
CA GLN A 17 -20.16 2.52 -14.44
C GLN A 17 -20.27 1.91 -13.04
N THR A 18 -20.39 0.58 -12.96
CA THR A 18 -20.41 -0.15 -11.68
C THR A 18 -19.02 -0.16 -11.05
N LEU A 19 -17.96 -0.31 -11.85
CA LEU A 19 -16.57 -0.31 -11.38
C LEU A 19 -16.14 1.02 -10.76
N ILE A 20 -16.63 2.15 -11.30
CA ILE A 20 -16.32 3.50 -10.80
C ILE A 20 -17.22 3.93 -9.62
N GLN A 21 -18.13 3.10 -9.14
CA GLN A 21 -18.92 3.39 -7.93
C GLN A 21 -18.23 2.94 -6.64
N ASP A 22 -17.25 2.05 -6.74
CA ASP A 22 -16.44 1.62 -5.61
C ASP A 22 -15.25 2.56 -5.44
N ALA A 23 -15.25 3.34 -4.36
CA ALA A 23 -14.19 4.29 -4.03
C ALA A 23 -12.82 3.60 -3.81
N ALA A 24 -12.80 2.33 -3.37
CA ALA A 24 -11.58 1.56 -3.24
C ALA A 24 -11.04 1.13 -4.61
N ALA A 25 -11.91 0.59 -5.48
CA ALA A 25 -11.55 0.21 -6.85
C ALA A 25 -11.12 1.42 -7.69
N LEU A 26 -11.77 2.58 -7.49
CA LEU A 26 -11.37 3.84 -8.11
C LEU A 26 -10.00 4.30 -7.64
N SER A 27 -9.69 4.16 -6.35
CA SER A 27 -8.38 4.55 -5.82
C SER A 27 -7.27 3.65 -6.41
N GLU A 28 -7.54 2.36 -6.51
CA GLU A 28 -6.63 1.39 -7.15
C GLU A 28 -6.43 1.69 -8.65
N PHE A 29 -7.51 1.92 -9.38
CA PHE A 29 -7.46 2.25 -10.81
C PHE A 29 -6.77 3.59 -11.08
N VAL A 30 -7.04 4.61 -10.27
CA VAL A 30 -6.39 5.93 -10.36
C VAL A 30 -4.89 5.82 -10.04
N MET A 31 -4.49 5.00 -9.06
CA MET A 31 -3.09 4.72 -8.78
C MET A 31 -2.41 3.98 -9.94
N LEU A 32 -3.08 2.98 -10.53
CA LEU A 32 -2.58 2.21 -11.67
C LEU A 32 -2.32 3.09 -12.90
N VAL A 33 -3.24 4.02 -13.20
CA VAL A 33 -3.15 4.93 -14.36
C VAL A 33 -2.13 6.05 -14.14
N ARG A 34 -1.87 6.45 -12.89
CA ARG A 34 -0.94 7.55 -12.55
C ARG A 34 0.50 7.11 -12.30
N GLU A 35 0.69 5.97 -11.64
CA GLU A 35 2.00 5.54 -11.11
C GLU A 35 2.51 4.23 -11.75
N GLY A 36 1.69 3.52 -12.54
CA GLY A 36 2.02 2.20 -13.10
C GLY A 36 1.66 1.04 -12.15
N PRO A 37 1.85 -0.23 -12.54
CA PRO A 37 1.44 -1.40 -11.77
C PRO A 37 2.37 -1.62 -10.57
N SER A 38 2.11 -0.89 -9.50
CA SER A 38 2.58 -1.22 -8.15
C SER A 38 1.39 -1.14 -7.19
N VAL A 39 0.30 -1.84 -7.53
CA VAL A 39 -0.67 -2.29 -6.52
C VAL A 39 -0.01 -3.42 -5.73
N GLN A 40 1.08 -3.08 -5.03
CA GLN A 40 1.53 -3.89 -3.92
C GLN A 40 0.52 -3.60 -2.81
N THR A 41 -0.30 -4.59 -2.44
CA THR A 41 -1.05 -4.56 -1.19
C THR A 41 -0.05 -4.20 -0.10
N ARG A 42 -0.08 -2.95 0.38
CA ARG A 42 0.93 -2.41 1.27
C ARG A 42 0.97 -3.26 2.53
N ARG A 43 1.99 -4.09 2.65
CA ARG A 43 2.20 -4.94 3.82
C ARG A 43 2.64 -4.04 4.96
N PRO A 44 2.03 -4.12 6.15
CA PRO A 44 2.48 -3.34 7.30
C PRO A 44 3.95 -3.64 7.67
N GLU A 45 4.45 -4.82 7.29
CA GLU A 45 5.84 -5.25 7.48
C GLU A 45 6.84 -4.62 6.48
N ASP A 46 6.36 -4.04 5.36
CA ASP A 46 7.15 -3.19 4.45
C ASP A 46 7.24 -1.78 5.04
N VAL A 47 8.04 -1.66 6.10
CA VAL A 47 8.15 -0.46 6.93
C VAL A 47 9.02 0.61 6.26
N ASN A 48 9.94 0.20 5.37
CA ASN A 48 10.79 1.10 4.59
C ASN A 48 10.12 1.56 3.28
N ARG A 49 9.03 0.89 2.85
CA ARG A 49 8.22 1.19 1.67
C ARG A 49 8.98 1.02 0.35
N ASP A 50 9.89 0.05 0.29
CA ASP A 50 10.59 -0.32 -0.94
C ASP A 50 9.81 -1.33 -1.80
N GLY A 51 8.70 -1.86 -1.27
CA GLY A 51 7.84 -2.82 -1.95
C GLY A 51 8.28 -4.27 -1.78
N VAL A 52 9.26 -4.58 -0.92
CA VAL A 52 9.70 -5.95 -0.67
C VAL A 52 9.97 -6.14 0.81
N VAL A 53 9.13 -6.95 1.49
CA VAL A 53 9.40 -7.33 2.89
C VAL A 53 10.67 -8.17 2.96
N ASN A 54 11.75 -7.61 3.50
CA ASN A 54 13.04 -8.29 3.62
C ASN A 54 13.87 -7.81 4.84
N ILE A 55 15.16 -8.15 4.89
CA ILE A 55 16.06 -7.79 6.00
C ILE A 55 16.23 -6.27 6.19
N GLN A 56 15.95 -5.46 5.16
CA GLN A 56 15.98 -4.01 5.25
C GLN A 56 14.86 -3.47 6.15
N ASP A 57 13.68 -4.11 6.15
CA ASP A 57 12.59 -3.78 7.06
C ASP A 57 12.93 -4.11 8.51
N LEU A 58 13.55 -5.28 8.75
CA LEU A 58 14.06 -5.63 10.07
C LEU A 58 15.09 -4.63 10.59
N THR A 59 15.99 -4.18 9.71
CA THR A 59 16.99 -3.17 10.04
C THR A 59 16.31 -1.83 10.33
N PHE A 60 15.29 -1.46 9.56
CA PHE A 60 14.50 -0.25 9.79
C PHE A 60 13.81 -0.27 11.16
N VAL A 61 13.16 -1.37 11.56
CA VAL A 61 12.59 -1.50 12.90
C VAL A 61 13.67 -1.41 13.98
N SER A 62 14.79 -2.12 13.80
CA SER A 62 15.91 -2.14 14.75
C SER A 62 16.50 -0.74 15.02
N THR A 63 16.63 0.10 13.99
CA THR A 63 17.12 1.49 14.15
C THR A 63 16.16 2.40 14.93
N HIS A 64 14.89 1.99 15.06
CA HIS A 64 13.85 2.71 15.80
C HIS A 64 13.48 2.02 17.13
N PHE A 65 14.23 1.00 17.56
CA PHE A 65 13.92 0.24 18.76
C PHE A 65 13.84 1.12 20.01
N GLY A 66 12.80 0.93 20.82
CA GLY A 66 12.51 1.70 22.03
C GLY A 66 11.90 3.09 21.79
N LYS A 67 11.60 3.48 20.53
CA LYS A 67 10.93 4.75 20.24
C LYS A 67 9.42 4.63 20.53
N ILE A 68 8.84 5.72 21.05
CA ILE A 68 7.42 5.81 21.42
C ILE A 68 6.66 6.73 20.46
N GLY A 69 5.43 6.36 20.13
CA GLY A 69 4.50 7.08 19.27
C GLY A 69 4.50 6.57 17.83
N LYS A 70 3.44 6.91 17.10
CA LYS A 70 3.14 6.39 15.76
C LYS A 70 4.31 6.53 14.78
N ARG A 71 4.84 5.41 14.30
CA ARG A 71 5.96 5.31 13.34
C ARG A 71 5.71 4.16 12.37
N SER A 72 6.36 4.18 11.21
CA SER A 72 6.32 3.02 10.30
C SER A 72 6.92 1.77 10.96
N ALA A 73 7.88 1.92 11.88
CA ALA A 73 8.50 0.82 12.62
C ALA A 73 7.62 0.24 13.76
N ASP A 74 6.51 0.91 14.11
CA ASP A 74 5.50 0.42 15.06
C ASP A 74 4.45 -0.33 14.24
N VAL A 75 4.75 -1.59 13.98
CA VAL A 75 4.06 -2.47 13.01
C VAL A 75 2.70 -2.89 13.55
N ASN A 76 2.61 -3.16 14.86
CA ASN A 76 1.34 -3.52 15.49
C ASN A 76 0.50 -2.29 15.90
N GLY A 77 1.07 -1.09 15.88
CA GLY A 77 0.39 0.15 16.22
C GLY A 77 0.12 0.33 17.72
N ASP A 78 0.87 -0.35 18.60
CA ASP A 78 0.72 -0.25 20.06
C ASP A 78 1.38 1.01 20.64
N GLY A 79 2.12 1.74 19.82
CA GLY A 79 2.77 2.99 20.18
C GLY A 79 4.17 2.83 20.74
N VAL A 80 4.74 1.62 20.77
CA VAL A 80 6.11 1.37 21.24
C VAL A 80 6.83 0.41 20.29
N VAL A 81 7.86 0.91 19.61
CA VAL A 81 8.71 0.04 18.77
C VAL A 81 9.50 -0.92 19.65
N ASN A 82 9.17 -2.21 19.63
CA ASN A 82 9.77 -3.22 20.49
C ASN A 82 9.96 -4.57 19.77
N ILE A 83 10.19 -5.65 20.52
CA ILE A 83 10.46 -6.97 19.96
C ILE A 83 9.26 -7.53 19.16
N ILE A 84 8.03 -7.13 19.51
CA ILE A 84 6.83 -7.57 18.80
C ILE A 84 6.88 -7.11 17.35
N ASP A 85 7.25 -5.86 17.09
CA ASP A 85 7.39 -5.32 15.73
C ASP A 85 8.43 -6.07 14.90
N LEU A 86 9.59 -6.38 15.51
CA LEU A 86 10.63 -7.20 14.86
C LEU A 86 10.11 -8.59 14.51
N THR A 87 9.35 -9.23 15.41
CA THR A 87 8.80 -10.57 15.15
C THR A 87 7.73 -10.58 14.06
N LEU A 88 6.95 -9.50 13.93
CA LEU A 88 5.96 -9.36 12.87
C LEU A 88 6.64 -9.28 11.49
N VAL A 89 7.66 -8.43 11.35
CA VAL A 89 8.44 -8.37 10.11
C VAL A 89 9.12 -9.70 9.82
N ALA A 90 9.77 -10.32 10.82
CA ALA A 90 10.46 -11.60 10.63
C ALA A 90 9.51 -12.72 10.21
N GLY A 91 8.27 -12.72 10.68
CA GLY A 91 7.25 -13.69 10.31
C GLY A 91 6.65 -13.49 8.91
N ALA A 92 6.94 -12.35 8.26
CA ALA A 92 6.44 -12.00 6.93
C ALA A 92 7.48 -12.11 5.81
N ILE A 93 8.72 -12.49 6.14
CA ILE A 93 9.81 -12.84 5.21
C ILE A 93 9.62 -14.30 4.75
#